data_AF-A0A4R6QXU3-F1
#
_entry.id   AF-A0A4R6QXU3-F1
#
_cell.length_a   1.000
_cell.length_b   1.000
_cell.length_c   1.000
_cell.angle_alpha   90.00
_cell.angle_beta   90.00
_cell.angle_gamma   90.00
#
_symmetry.space_group_name_H-M   'P 1'
#
loop_
_entity.id
_entity.type
_entity.pdbx_description
1 polymer ?
#
loop_
_entity_poly.entity_id
_entity_poly.type
_entity_poly.pdbx_seq_one_letter_code
_entity_poly.pdbx_strand_id
1 'polypeptide(L)'
;MSAPARLSSALEGRRLVLALDRRADELAAALRRHGAAIQHAPAMSMIPHVDDPLLLERTAELVARPPQLLVATTGVGMRGWFEAAEAAGIAPALRAALAGTRVLARGPKARGAAQGAGLDVDWVAADGTSAEIIDHLAGHDLRGLRAAVQHHGSGADGLDEALERAGAEVTALTVYRWGPPRDPAAVHRSVLDAAAGEVDAVLFTAAPGTENWLVAAERAGALPGIAGHARAGRLLMAAVGPLTAGPLEARGIPALLPARSRMGALVRAVVQHFDPAPADAHQPAAPQSRRPAPHQEDAP
;
A
#
# COMPACT_ATOMS: atom_id res chain seq x y z
N MET A 1 -12.77 -27.22 11.25
CA MET A 1 -11.72 -26.24 11.59
C MET A 1 -12.25 -25.36 12.70
N SER A 2 -11.60 -25.31 13.87
CA SER A 2 -12.04 -24.47 14.99
C SER A 2 -11.95 -22.99 14.60
N ALA A 3 -12.96 -22.19 14.94
CA ALA A 3 -12.93 -20.75 14.69
C ALA A 3 -11.72 -20.14 15.44
N PRO A 4 -10.94 -19.25 14.81
CA PRO A 4 -9.79 -18.63 15.47
C PRO A 4 -10.25 -17.92 16.75
N ALA A 5 -9.47 -18.06 17.83
CA ALA A 5 -9.80 -17.47 19.13
C ALA A 5 -10.04 -15.95 19.00
N ARG A 6 -11.19 -15.48 19.50
CA ARG A 6 -11.51 -14.06 19.62
C ARG A 6 -10.47 -13.38 20.52
N LEU A 7 -10.01 -12.20 20.10
CA LEU A 7 -9.07 -11.35 20.84
C LEU A 7 -9.79 -10.29 21.68
N SER A 8 -10.89 -9.73 21.17
CA SER A 8 -11.77 -8.80 21.90
C SER A 8 -13.14 -8.72 21.23
N SER A 9 -14.05 -7.93 21.80
CA SER A 9 -15.37 -7.58 21.25
C SER A 9 -15.45 -6.14 20.73
N ALA A 10 -14.31 -5.47 20.54
CA ALA A 10 -14.22 -4.05 20.18
C ALA A 10 -14.96 -3.67 18.88
N LEU A 11 -15.13 -4.61 17.96
CA LEU A 11 -15.83 -4.45 16.69
C LEU A 11 -17.14 -5.23 16.65
N GLU A 12 -17.66 -5.70 17.79
CA GLU A 12 -18.93 -6.42 17.85
C GLU A 12 -20.08 -5.53 17.37
N GLY A 13 -20.94 -6.08 16.51
CA GLY A 13 -22.01 -5.34 15.84
C GLY A 13 -21.56 -4.42 14.70
N ARG A 14 -20.25 -4.31 14.42
CA ARG A 14 -19.72 -3.47 13.34
C ARG A 14 -19.65 -4.21 12.02
N ARG A 15 -20.11 -3.57 10.94
CA ARG A 15 -20.04 -4.07 9.57
C ARG A 15 -19.01 -3.29 8.77
N LEU A 16 -17.95 -3.98 8.34
CA LEU A 16 -16.80 -3.37 7.67
C LEU A 16 -16.70 -3.88 6.23
N VAL A 17 -16.48 -2.97 5.29
CA VAL A 17 -16.21 -3.27 3.88
C VAL A 17 -14.71 -3.33 3.66
N LEU A 18 -14.24 -4.38 3.00
CA LEU A 18 -12.87 -4.50 2.50
C LEU A 18 -12.86 -4.23 1.00
N ALA A 19 -12.40 -3.04 0.59
CA ALA A 19 -12.24 -2.63 -0.80
C ALA A 19 -10.87 -3.02 -1.38
N LEU A 20 -10.39 -4.22 -1.05
CA LEU A 20 -9.09 -4.75 -1.47
C LEU A 20 -9.20 -6.22 -1.88
N ASP A 21 -8.37 -6.63 -2.83
CA ASP A 21 -8.31 -8.01 -3.35
C ASP A 21 -7.20 -8.81 -2.62
N ARG A 22 -5.95 -8.38 -2.77
CA ARG A 22 -4.78 -9.08 -2.23
C ARG A 22 -4.75 -9.04 -0.69
N ARG A 23 -4.64 -10.22 -0.06
CA ARG A 23 -4.62 -10.42 1.41
C ARG A 23 -5.92 -9.96 2.10
N ALA A 24 -7.03 -9.89 1.38
CA ALA A 24 -8.34 -9.57 1.96
C ALA A 24 -8.73 -10.54 3.07
N ASP A 25 -8.48 -11.84 2.89
CA ASP A 25 -8.79 -12.87 3.89
C ASP A 25 -7.98 -12.74 5.17
N GLU A 26 -6.70 -12.37 5.06
CA GLU A 26 -5.84 -12.12 6.22
C GLU A 26 -6.35 -10.92 7.03
N LEU A 27 -6.69 -9.82 6.35
CA LEU A 27 -7.25 -8.64 7.00
C LEU A 27 -8.62 -8.93 7.62
N ALA A 28 -9.48 -9.65 6.89
CA ALA A 28 -10.79 -10.08 7.38
C ALA A 28 -10.66 -10.97 8.62
N ALA A 29 -9.76 -11.96 8.61
CA ALA A 29 -9.50 -12.83 9.75
C ALA A 29 -9.01 -12.01 10.97
N ALA A 30 -8.12 -11.04 10.76
CA ALA A 30 -7.65 -10.18 11.84
C ALA A 30 -8.78 -9.34 12.46
N LEU A 31 -9.66 -8.76 11.65
CA LEU A 31 -10.80 -7.95 12.12
C LEU A 31 -11.91 -8.80 12.75
N ARG A 32 -12.20 -9.98 12.20
CA ARG A 32 -13.18 -10.94 12.77
C ARG A 32 -12.79 -11.40 14.18
N ARG A 33 -11.49 -11.49 14.48
CA ARG A 33 -11.02 -11.78 15.85
C ARG A 33 -11.39 -10.69 16.86
N HIS A 34 -11.74 -9.49 16.41
CA HIS A 34 -12.25 -8.40 17.24
C HIS A 34 -13.79 -8.25 17.19
N GLY A 35 -14.51 -9.15 16.50
CA GLY A 35 -15.98 -9.17 16.45
C GLY A 35 -16.61 -8.59 15.19
N ALA A 36 -15.82 -8.10 14.22
CA ALA A 36 -16.34 -7.45 13.02
C ALA A 36 -17.07 -8.43 12.07
N ALA A 37 -18.20 -7.99 11.51
CA ALA A 37 -18.79 -8.56 10.32
C ALA A 37 -18.11 -7.96 9.07
N ILE A 38 -17.70 -8.81 8.12
CA ILE A 38 -16.89 -8.38 6.96
C ILE A 38 -17.63 -8.60 5.65
N GLN A 39 -17.76 -7.53 4.87
CA GLN A 39 -18.21 -7.53 3.48
C GLN A 39 -16.99 -7.37 2.56
N HIS A 40 -16.73 -8.36 1.71
CA HIS A 40 -15.66 -8.28 0.71
C HIS A 40 -16.20 -7.59 -0.54
N ALA A 41 -15.56 -6.49 -0.95
CA ALA A 41 -15.95 -5.72 -2.14
C ALA A 41 -14.72 -5.17 -2.87
N PRO A 42 -13.80 -6.05 -3.33
CA PRO A 42 -12.60 -5.61 -4.04
C PRO A 42 -12.97 -4.86 -5.32
N ALA A 43 -12.65 -3.57 -5.39
CA ALA A 43 -12.96 -2.71 -6.55
C ALA A 43 -11.99 -2.87 -7.73
N MET A 44 -11.11 -3.87 -7.67
CA MET A 44 -10.21 -4.28 -8.73
C MET A 44 -9.81 -5.74 -8.50
N SER A 45 -9.16 -6.35 -9.49
CA SER A 45 -8.46 -7.62 -9.31
C SER A 45 -6.99 -7.53 -9.71
N MET A 46 -6.13 -8.33 -9.09
CA MET A 46 -4.75 -8.50 -9.57
C MET A 46 -4.70 -9.61 -10.63
N ILE A 47 -4.27 -9.28 -11.84
CA ILE A 47 -4.02 -10.22 -12.93
C ILE A 47 -2.50 -10.41 -13.05
N PRO A 48 -1.94 -11.58 -12.69
CA PRO A 48 -0.51 -11.86 -12.86
C PRO A 48 -0.10 -11.92 -14.33
N HIS A 49 1.12 -11.48 -14.65
CA HIS A 49 1.78 -11.65 -15.96
C HIS A 49 2.96 -12.65 -15.91
N VAL A 50 2.93 -13.60 -14.98
CA VAL A 50 4.04 -14.55 -14.77
C VAL A 50 4.36 -15.40 -16.01
N ASP A 51 3.39 -15.60 -16.91
CA ASP A 51 3.54 -16.33 -18.18
C ASP A 51 3.44 -15.41 -19.41
N ASP A 52 3.64 -14.10 -19.25
CA ASP A 52 3.54 -13.16 -20.37
C ASP A 52 4.78 -13.28 -21.28
N PRO A 53 4.64 -13.76 -22.53
CA PRO A 53 5.76 -13.86 -23.47
C PRO A 53 6.45 -12.52 -23.69
N LEU A 54 5.70 -11.41 -23.60
CA LEU A 54 6.25 -10.07 -23.76
C LEU A 54 7.20 -9.73 -22.60
N LEU A 55 6.90 -10.14 -21.36
CA LEU A 55 7.79 -9.90 -20.23
C LEU A 55 9.14 -10.61 -20.43
N LEU A 56 9.11 -11.86 -20.91
CA LEU A 56 10.33 -12.63 -21.19
C LEU A 56 11.10 -12.08 -22.39
N GLU A 57 10.40 -11.66 -23.45
CA GLU A 57 11.01 -10.99 -24.61
C GLU A 57 11.75 -9.72 -24.20
N ARG A 58 11.10 -8.82 -23.45
CA ARG A 58 11.73 -7.60 -22.92
C ARG A 58 12.89 -7.92 -21.98
N THR A 59 12.77 -8.98 -21.18
CA THR A 59 13.87 -9.42 -20.31
C THR A 59 15.08 -9.88 -21.13
N ALA A 60 14.86 -10.64 -22.21
CA ALA A 60 15.91 -11.06 -23.12
C ALA A 60 16.56 -9.87 -23.86
N GLU A 61 15.76 -8.86 -24.24
CA GLU A 61 16.28 -7.60 -24.80
C GLU A 61 17.23 -6.89 -23.82
N LEU A 62 16.86 -6.83 -22.54
CA LEU A 62 17.70 -6.23 -21.49
C LEU A 62 18.98 -7.03 -21.25
N VAL A 63 18.92 -8.36 -21.35
CA VAL A 63 20.12 -9.21 -21.28
C VAL A 63 21.05 -8.94 -22.46
N ALA A 64 20.50 -8.85 -23.68
CA ALA A 64 21.27 -8.62 -24.89
C ALA A 64 21.84 -7.19 -24.98
N ARG A 65 21.09 -6.21 -24.46
CA ARG A 65 21.46 -4.79 -24.45
C ARG A 65 21.27 -4.21 -23.03
N PRO A 66 22.22 -4.46 -22.12
CA PRO A 66 22.11 -4.04 -20.72
C PRO A 66 21.74 -2.56 -20.53
N PRO A 67 20.77 -2.25 -19.64
CA PRO A 67 20.42 -0.87 -19.33
C PRO A 67 21.46 -0.23 -18.40
N GLN A 68 21.63 1.08 -18.50
CA GLN A 68 22.45 1.85 -17.55
C GLN A 68 21.63 2.38 -16.37
N LEU A 69 20.30 2.43 -16.50
CA LEU A 69 19.38 2.84 -15.45
C LEU A 69 18.28 1.78 -15.24
N LEU A 70 17.97 1.45 -14.00
CA LEU A 70 16.80 0.67 -13.61
C LEU A 70 15.96 1.46 -12.61
N VAL A 71 14.70 1.68 -12.92
CA VAL A 71 13.71 2.24 -11.99
C VAL A 71 12.80 1.13 -11.47
N ALA A 72 12.89 0.84 -10.18
CA ALA A 72 12.07 -0.15 -9.49
C ALA A 72 10.90 0.54 -8.76
N THR A 73 9.66 0.33 -9.23
CA THR A 73 8.48 1.00 -8.64
C THR A 73 7.86 0.24 -7.47
N THR A 74 7.91 -1.09 -7.46
CA THR A 74 7.32 -1.90 -6.38
C THR A 74 8.10 -3.16 -6.09
N GLY A 75 8.06 -3.58 -4.82
CA GLY A 75 8.66 -4.85 -4.44
C GLY A 75 7.97 -6.08 -5.04
N VAL A 76 6.65 -6.00 -5.30
CA VAL A 76 5.90 -7.13 -5.90
C VAL A 76 6.30 -7.31 -7.36
N GLY A 77 6.35 -6.21 -8.14
CA GLY A 77 6.76 -6.31 -9.54
C GLY A 77 8.22 -6.71 -9.69
N MET A 78 9.15 -6.16 -8.87
CA MET A 78 10.54 -6.60 -8.89
C MET A 78 10.71 -8.10 -8.59
N ARG A 79 10.06 -8.61 -7.54
CA ARG A 79 10.12 -10.05 -7.23
C ARG A 79 9.51 -10.90 -8.33
N GLY A 80 8.32 -10.54 -8.82
CA GLY A 80 7.66 -11.30 -9.88
C GLY A 80 8.45 -11.31 -11.19
N TRP A 81 9.18 -10.22 -11.50
CA TRP A 81 10.05 -10.18 -12.68
C TRP A 81 11.19 -11.19 -12.57
N PHE A 82 11.89 -11.19 -11.44
CA PHE A 82 12.97 -12.15 -11.21
C PHE A 82 12.45 -13.58 -11.08
N GLU A 83 11.31 -13.80 -10.43
CA GLU A 83 10.66 -15.13 -10.37
C GLU A 83 10.33 -15.66 -11.78
N ALA A 84 9.81 -14.82 -12.68
CA ALA A 84 9.57 -15.18 -14.08
C ALA A 84 10.88 -15.48 -14.83
N ALA A 85 11.93 -14.68 -14.61
CA ALA A 85 13.24 -14.92 -15.19
C ALA A 85 13.90 -16.22 -14.68
N GLU A 86 13.71 -16.58 -13.41
CA GLU A 86 14.18 -17.84 -12.83
C GLU A 86 13.43 -19.03 -13.45
N ALA A 87 12.10 -18.94 -13.55
CA ALA A 87 11.27 -19.97 -14.19
C ALA A 87 11.64 -20.20 -15.66
N ALA A 88 12.03 -19.14 -16.38
CA ALA A 88 12.51 -19.19 -17.76
C ALA A 88 14.01 -19.56 -17.90
N GLY A 89 14.75 -19.71 -16.80
CA GLY A 89 16.17 -20.06 -16.81
C GLY A 89 17.13 -18.94 -17.25
N ILE A 90 16.66 -17.69 -17.33
CA ILE A 90 17.45 -16.52 -17.79
C ILE A 90 17.91 -15.61 -16.64
N ALA A 91 17.52 -15.88 -15.40
CA ALA A 91 17.85 -15.04 -14.26
C ALA A 91 19.36 -14.82 -14.01
N PRO A 92 20.26 -15.82 -14.16
CA PRO A 92 21.70 -15.56 -14.03
C PRO A 92 22.22 -14.54 -15.05
N ALA A 93 21.76 -14.64 -16.30
CA ALA A 93 22.13 -13.70 -17.35
C ALA A 93 21.55 -12.31 -17.09
N LEU A 94 20.31 -12.23 -16.58
CA LEU A 94 19.69 -10.98 -16.17
C LEU A 94 20.47 -10.28 -15.05
N ARG A 95 20.87 -11.02 -14.00
CA ARG A 95 21.68 -10.45 -12.91
C ARG A 95 23.02 -9.93 -13.42
N ALA A 96 23.68 -10.69 -14.31
CA ALA A 96 24.94 -10.25 -14.91
C ALA A 96 24.76 -8.98 -15.75
N ALA A 97 23.68 -8.87 -16.53
CA ALA A 97 23.36 -7.68 -17.30
C ALA A 97 23.11 -6.46 -16.41
N LEU A 98 22.50 -6.64 -15.23
CA LEU A 98 22.15 -5.55 -14.31
C LEU A 98 23.24 -5.16 -13.31
N ALA A 99 24.36 -5.89 -13.24
CA ALA A 99 25.38 -5.70 -12.20
C ALA A 99 26.04 -4.32 -12.20
N GLY A 100 26.06 -3.62 -13.35
CA GLY A 100 26.58 -2.25 -13.48
C GLY A 100 25.51 -1.18 -13.67
N THR A 101 24.23 -1.54 -13.52
CA THR A 101 23.10 -0.64 -13.74
C THR A 101 22.88 0.23 -12.51
N ARG A 102 22.71 1.55 -12.71
CA ARG A 102 22.28 2.45 -11.64
C ARG A 102 20.82 2.16 -11.29
N VAL A 103 20.51 1.86 -10.04
CA VAL A 103 19.17 1.47 -9.58
C VAL A 103 18.54 2.54 -8.70
N LEU A 104 17.37 3.02 -9.13
CA LEU A 104 16.51 3.90 -8.35
C LEU A 104 15.28 3.15 -7.86
N ALA A 105 14.94 3.26 -6.59
CA ALA A 105 13.77 2.62 -6.01
C ALA A 105 12.71 3.63 -5.57
N ARG A 106 11.44 3.40 -5.90
CA ARG A 106 10.29 4.20 -5.46
C ARG A 106 9.92 3.97 -3.99
N GLY A 107 10.88 3.62 -3.14
CA GLY A 107 10.68 3.41 -1.71
C GLY A 107 11.15 2.06 -1.16
N PRO A 108 11.01 1.83 0.16
CA PRO A 108 11.68 0.74 0.86
C PRO A 108 11.35 -0.67 0.37
N LYS A 109 10.12 -0.89 -0.12
CA LYS A 109 9.68 -2.21 -0.62
C LYS A 109 10.31 -2.55 -1.96
N ALA A 110 10.44 -1.56 -2.85
CA ALA A 110 11.12 -1.74 -4.13
C ALA A 110 12.62 -1.94 -3.90
N ARG A 111 13.22 -1.14 -3.02
CA ARG A 111 14.62 -1.29 -2.57
C ARG A 111 14.89 -2.71 -2.08
N GLY A 112 14.12 -3.19 -1.09
CA GLY A 112 14.34 -4.52 -0.52
C GLY A 112 14.17 -5.66 -1.54
N ALA A 113 13.31 -5.50 -2.54
CA ALA A 113 13.17 -6.48 -3.62
C ALA A 113 14.35 -6.46 -4.59
N ALA A 114 14.84 -5.27 -4.98
CA ALA A 114 16.03 -5.14 -5.81
C ALA A 114 17.27 -5.72 -5.11
N GLN A 115 17.45 -5.44 -3.82
CA GLN A 115 18.52 -6.03 -3.01
C GLN A 115 18.39 -7.55 -2.87
N GLY A 116 17.18 -8.07 -2.69
CA GLY A 116 16.92 -9.52 -2.73
C GLY A 116 17.23 -10.16 -4.10
N ALA A 117 17.19 -9.36 -5.17
CA ALA A 117 17.63 -9.75 -6.50
C ALA A 117 19.15 -9.55 -6.71
N GLY A 118 19.91 -9.23 -5.66
CA GLY A 118 21.37 -9.07 -5.73
C GLY A 118 21.82 -7.77 -6.39
N LEU A 119 20.93 -6.77 -6.49
CA LEU A 119 21.24 -5.46 -7.04
C LEU A 119 21.54 -4.46 -5.92
N ASP A 120 22.56 -3.64 -6.12
CA ASP A 120 22.77 -2.46 -5.30
C ASP A 120 21.77 -1.35 -5.67
N VAL A 121 21.30 -0.59 -4.68
CA VAL A 121 20.31 0.47 -4.88
C VAL A 121 20.95 1.81 -4.54
N ASP A 122 21.17 2.63 -5.57
CA ASP A 122 21.87 3.91 -5.48
C ASP A 122 21.05 5.00 -4.80
N TRP A 123 19.74 4.99 -5.00
CA TRP A 123 18.86 6.02 -4.45
C TRP A 123 17.43 5.50 -4.24
N VAL A 124 16.76 6.06 -3.24
CA VAL A 124 15.42 5.66 -2.83
C VAL A 124 14.58 6.90 -2.60
N ALA A 125 13.43 6.98 -3.26
CA ALA A 125 12.40 7.99 -3.02
C ALA A 125 11.96 7.95 -1.54
N ALA A 126 12.00 9.09 -0.85
CA ALA A 126 11.65 9.23 0.54
C ALA A 126 10.12 9.09 0.74
N ASP A 127 9.34 9.72 -0.12
CA ASP A 127 7.88 9.71 -0.07
C ASP A 127 7.29 8.54 -0.88
N GLY A 128 8.14 7.89 -1.67
CA GLY A 128 7.77 6.70 -2.43
C GLY A 128 6.82 7.00 -3.59
N THR A 129 7.01 8.17 -4.22
CA THR A 129 6.23 8.60 -5.39
C THR A 129 7.05 8.48 -6.68
N SER A 130 6.36 8.30 -7.80
CA SER A 130 6.98 8.31 -9.13
C SER A 130 7.46 9.72 -9.48
N ALA A 131 6.76 10.76 -9.02
CA ALA A 131 7.14 12.16 -9.17
C ALA A 131 8.52 12.47 -8.56
N GLU A 132 8.80 11.97 -7.35
CA GLU A 132 10.10 12.19 -6.70
C GLU A 132 11.28 11.58 -7.49
N ILE A 133 11.06 10.44 -8.18
CA ILE A 133 12.06 9.87 -9.10
C ILE A 133 12.26 10.78 -10.32
N ILE A 134 11.17 11.30 -10.88
CA ILE A 134 11.21 12.21 -12.04
C ILE A 134 11.98 13.47 -11.66
N ASP A 135 11.70 14.05 -10.49
CA ASP A 135 12.36 15.26 -9.99
C ASP A 135 13.84 15.00 -9.70
N HIS A 136 14.19 13.84 -9.12
CA HIS A 136 15.58 13.45 -8.89
C HIS A 136 16.39 13.30 -10.19
N LEU A 137 15.73 12.86 -11.26
CA LEU A 137 16.32 12.74 -12.59
C LEU A 137 16.22 14.04 -13.40
N ALA A 138 15.45 15.03 -12.94
CA ALA A 138 15.32 16.30 -13.62
C ALA A 138 16.69 16.99 -13.77
N GLY A 139 16.93 17.58 -14.94
CA GLY A 139 18.19 18.25 -15.25
C GLY A 139 19.36 17.32 -15.63
N HIS A 140 19.18 16.00 -15.58
CA HIS A 140 20.15 15.06 -16.14
C HIS A 140 19.87 14.86 -17.64
N ASP A 141 20.91 14.93 -18.46
CA ASP A 141 20.84 14.54 -19.87
C ASP A 141 20.92 13.02 -19.97
N LEU A 142 19.82 12.39 -20.40
CA LEU A 142 19.73 10.94 -20.53
C LEU A 142 19.85 10.49 -22.00
N ARG A 143 20.29 11.38 -22.91
CA ARG A 143 20.44 11.05 -24.33
C ARG A 143 21.30 9.81 -24.57
N GLY A 144 20.71 8.83 -25.25
CA GLY A 144 21.36 7.57 -25.61
C GLY A 144 21.52 6.59 -24.44
N LEU A 145 20.98 6.91 -23.27
CA LEU A 145 20.92 6.02 -22.13
C LEU A 145 19.78 5.03 -22.29
N ARG A 146 20.01 3.76 -21.99
CA ARG A 146 18.96 2.73 -21.91
C ARG A 146 18.46 2.60 -20.48
N ALA A 147 17.17 2.78 -20.29
CA ALA A 147 16.51 2.69 -19.00
C ALA A 147 15.52 1.52 -18.98
N ALA A 148 15.62 0.65 -17.98
CA ALA A 148 14.58 -0.31 -17.67
C ALA A 148 13.65 0.28 -16.60
N VAL A 149 12.34 0.18 -16.77
CA VAL A 149 11.37 0.63 -15.78
C VAL A 149 10.46 -0.53 -15.39
N GLN A 150 10.59 -1.01 -14.16
CA GLN A 150 9.67 -1.98 -13.60
C GLN A 150 8.42 -1.24 -13.11
N HIS A 151 7.30 -1.41 -13.80
CA HIS A 151 6.01 -0.76 -13.51
C HIS A 151 5.14 -1.52 -12.51
N HIS A 152 4.37 -0.79 -11.72
CA HIS A 152 3.26 -1.40 -10.97
C HIS A 152 2.08 -1.68 -11.90
N GLY A 153 1.06 -2.36 -11.37
CA GLY A 153 -0.03 -2.87 -12.21
C GLY A 153 -1.01 -1.84 -12.78
N SER A 154 -0.83 -0.54 -12.51
CA SER A 154 -1.54 0.51 -13.25
C SER A 154 -0.71 1.11 -14.40
N GLY A 155 0.50 0.61 -14.64
CA GLY A 155 1.38 1.06 -15.74
C GLY A 155 2.34 2.17 -15.32
N ALA A 156 2.71 2.99 -16.30
CA ALA A 156 3.65 4.09 -16.15
C ALA A 156 2.95 5.33 -15.56
N ASP A 157 3.36 5.75 -14.36
CA ASP A 157 2.91 7.00 -13.72
C ASP A 157 3.63 8.24 -14.33
N GLY A 158 3.75 8.33 -15.66
CA GLY A 158 4.51 9.40 -16.33
C GLY A 158 6.03 9.21 -16.34
N LEU A 159 6.53 8.10 -15.80
CA LEU A 159 7.97 7.79 -15.72
C LEU A 159 8.59 7.60 -17.10
N ASP A 160 7.94 6.82 -17.95
CA ASP A 160 8.46 6.49 -19.29
C ASP A 160 8.55 7.77 -20.12
N GLU A 161 7.48 8.56 -20.15
CA GLU A 161 7.41 9.83 -20.86
C GLU A 161 8.43 10.84 -20.32
N ALA A 162 8.71 10.84 -19.02
CA ALA A 162 9.72 11.72 -18.44
C ALA A 162 11.15 11.34 -18.84
N LEU A 163 11.46 10.04 -18.83
CA LEU A 163 12.77 9.53 -19.22
C LEU A 163 13.01 9.71 -20.73
N GLU A 164 12.01 9.43 -21.55
CA GLU A 164 12.08 9.60 -23.00
C GLU A 164 12.24 11.08 -23.39
N ARG A 165 11.52 12.00 -22.73
CA ARG A 165 11.73 13.45 -22.92
C ARG A 165 13.14 13.90 -22.55
N ALA A 166 13.79 13.23 -21.61
CA ALA A 166 15.19 13.47 -21.25
C ALA A 166 16.19 12.76 -22.17
N GLY A 167 15.71 11.97 -23.16
CA GLY A 167 16.52 11.35 -24.21
C GLY A 167 16.84 9.87 -24.03
N ALA A 168 16.26 9.21 -23.03
CA ALA A 168 16.49 7.78 -22.77
C ALA A 168 15.70 6.87 -23.73
N GLU A 169 16.24 5.69 -24.05
CA GLU A 169 15.51 4.55 -24.62
C GLU A 169 14.92 3.74 -23.46
N VAL A 170 13.60 3.72 -23.32
CA VAL A 170 12.92 3.07 -22.20
C VAL A 170 12.42 1.66 -22.57
N THR A 171 12.76 0.68 -21.74
CA THR A 171 12.16 -0.65 -21.75
C THR A 171 11.24 -0.80 -20.54
N ALA A 172 9.93 -0.78 -20.79
CA ALA A 172 8.89 -0.92 -19.78
C ALA A 172 8.63 -2.40 -19.44
N LEU A 173 8.63 -2.73 -18.15
CA LEU A 173 8.39 -4.08 -17.63
C LEU A 173 7.14 -4.07 -16.74
N THR A 174 6.06 -4.71 -17.21
CA THR A 174 4.81 -4.86 -16.44
C THR A 174 4.62 -6.33 -16.05
N VAL A 175 4.62 -6.60 -14.75
CA VAL A 175 4.67 -7.96 -14.18
C VAL A 175 3.31 -8.43 -13.64
N TYR A 176 2.40 -7.50 -13.44
CA TYR A 176 1.00 -7.75 -13.13
C TYR A 176 0.20 -6.54 -13.63
N ARG A 177 -1.10 -6.70 -13.84
CA ARG A 177 -2.01 -5.59 -14.13
C ARG A 177 -3.20 -5.61 -13.19
N TRP A 178 -3.80 -4.44 -13.01
CA TRP A 178 -5.11 -4.35 -12.39
C TRP A 178 -6.19 -4.67 -13.43
N GLY A 179 -7.01 -5.66 -13.12
CA GLY A 179 -8.22 -5.99 -13.85
C GLY A 179 -9.48 -5.42 -13.19
N PRO A 180 -10.65 -5.57 -13.85
CA PRO A 180 -11.93 -5.22 -13.26
C PRO A 180 -12.19 -6.01 -11.97
N PRO A 181 -13.10 -5.55 -11.09
CA PRO A 181 -13.52 -6.32 -9.93
C PRO A 181 -14.11 -7.67 -10.39
N ARG A 182 -13.74 -8.76 -9.70
CA ARG A 182 -14.26 -10.11 -9.98
C ARG A 182 -15.77 -10.21 -9.74
N ASP A 183 -16.28 -9.43 -8.78
CA ASP A 183 -17.71 -9.29 -8.50
C ASP A 183 -18.10 -7.80 -8.49
N PRO A 184 -18.46 -7.24 -9.66
CA PRO A 184 -18.91 -5.84 -9.75
C PRO A 184 -20.17 -5.56 -8.93
N ALA A 185 -21.03 -6.57 -8.73
CA ALA A 185 -22.26 -6.42 -7.95
C ALA A 185 -21.96 -6.27 -6.44
N ALA A 186 -20.93 -6.95 -5.92
CA ALA A 186 -20.48 -6.75 -4.54
C ALA A 186 -19.95 -5.32 -4.32
N VAL A 187 -19.20 -4.77 -5.28
CA VAL A 187 -18.73 -3.38 -5.23
C VAL A 187 -19.93 -2.43 -5.24
N HIS A 188 -20.87 -2.62 -6.17
CA HIS A 188 -22.06 -1.79 -6.26
C HIS A 188 -22.91 -1.83 -4.98
N ARG A 189 -23.16 -3.02 -4.41
CA ARG A 189 -23.85 -3.13 -3.10
C ARG A 189 -23.10 -2.38 -2.01
N SER A 190 -21.78 -2.54 -1.93
CA SER A 190 -20.98 -1.90 -0.88
C SER A 190 -21.02 -0.37 -0.91
N VAL A 191 -21.10 0.25 -2.09
CA VAL A 191 -21.21 1.71 -2.19
C VAL A 191 -22.60 2.19 -1.79
N LEU A 192 -23.66 1.45 -2.14
CA LEU A 192 -25.02 1.76 -1.72
C LEU A 192 -25.19 1.59 -0.20
N ASP A 193 -24.68 0.50 0.35
CA ASP A 193 -24.66 0.24 1.79
C ASP A 193 -23.95 1.36 2.56
N ALA A 194 -22.78 1.81 2.06
CA ALA A 194 -22.03 2.91 2.65
C ALA A 194 -22.78 4.24 2.59
N ALA A 195 -23.48 4.52 1.48
CA ALA A 195 -24.31 5.72 1.36
C ALA A 195 -25.58 5.68 2.21
N ALA A 196 -26.12 4.49 2.48
CA ALA A 196 -27.29 4.31 3.33
C ALA A 196 -26.95 4.30 4.84
N GLY A 197 -25.66 4.25 5.20
CA GLY A 197 -25.22 4.14 6.59
C GLY A 197 -25.34 2.71 7.16
N GLU A 198 -25.38 1.71 6.30
CA GLU A 198 -25.54 0.30 6.65
C GLU A 198 -24.20 -0.38 7.01
N VAL A 199 -23.08 0.31 6.78
CA VAL A 199 -21.73 -0.13 7.14
C VAL A 199 -21.04 0.94 8.00
N ASP A 200 -20.22 0.48 8.93
CA ASP A 200 -19.50 1.36 9.86
C ASP A 200 -18.13 1.80 9.32
N ALA A 201 -17.52 1.01 8.43
CA ALA A 201 -16.22 1.37 7.86
C ALA A 201 -15.97 0.80 6.45
N VAL A 202 -15.13 1.49 5.68
CA VAL A 202 -14.55 1.01 4.42
C VAL A 202 -13.02 1.09 4.50
N LEU A 203 -12.35 -0.04 4.26
CA LEU A 203 -10.90 -0.18 4.39
C LEU A 203 -10.21 -0.35 3.04
N PHE A 204 -9.10 0.37 2.86
CA PHE A 204 -8.32 0.39 1.62
C PHE A 204 -6.83 0.13 1.88
N THR A 205 -6.18 -0.56 0.94
CA THR A 205 -4.73 -0.84 1.01
C THR A 205 -3.94 -0.42 -0.23
N ALA A 206 -4.61 0.11 -1.25
CA ALA A 206 -4.00 0.59 -2.48
C ALA A 206 -4.79 1.77 -3.07
N ALA A 207 -4.08 2.79 -3.56
CA ALA A 207 -4.69 3.97 -4.17
C ALA A 207 -5.65 3.62 -5.33
N PRO A 208 -5.30 2.74 -6.29
CA PRO A 208 -6.21 2.45 -7.40
C PRO A 208 -7.52 1.77 -6.94
N GLY A 209 -7.52 1.13 -5.77
CA GLY A 209 -8.70 0.40 -5.26
C GLY A 209 -9.66 1.34 -4.59
N THR A 210 -9.07 2.30 -3.88
CA THR A 210 -9.75 3.47 -3.35
C THR A 210 -10.40 4.25 -4.48
N GLU A 211 -9.63 4.58 -5.53
CA GLU A 211 -10.13 5.30 -6.71
C GLU A 211 -11.28 4.54 -7.39
N ASN A 212 -11.09 3.25 -7.73
CA ASN A 212 -12.12 2.46 -8.41
C ASN A 212 -13.40 2.32 -7.58
N TRP A 213 -13.29 2.20 -6.26
CA TRP A 213 -14.45 2.14 -5.37
C TRP A 213 -15.19 3.49 -5.33
N LEU A 214 -14.46 4.60 -5.30
CA LEU A 214 -15.04 5.95 -5.36
C LEU A 214 -15.69 6.25 -6.71
N VAL A 215 -15.08 5.83 -7.83
CA VAL A 215 -15.70 5.91 -9.17
C VAL A 215 -16.98 5.08 -9.23
N ALA A 216 -17.02 3.90 -8.59
CA ALA A 216 -18.25 3.12 -8.49
C ALA A 216 -19.32 3.86 -7.67
N ALA A 217 -18.94 4.55 -6.60
CA ALA A 217 -19.85 5.38 -5.81
C ALA A 217 -20.39 6.59 -6.60
N GLU A 218 -19.55 7.25 -7.41
CA GLU A 218 -19.96 8.34 -8.30
C GLU A 218 -20.99 7.86 -9.33
N ARG A 219 -20.69 6.74 -10.00
CA ARG A 219 -21.59 6.14 -10.99
C ARG A 219 -22.95 5.74 -10.40
N ALA A 220 -22.96 5.35 -9.12
CA ALA A 220 -24.17 5.00 -8.39
C ALA A 220 -24.89 6.22 -7.77
N GLY A 221 -24.36 7.45 -7.90
CA GLY A 221 -24.89 8.63 -7.21
C GLY A 221 -24.75 8.60 -5.68
N ALA A 222 -23.94 7.67 -5.16
CA ALA A 222 -23.78 7.37 -3.74
C ALA A 222 -22.73 8.26 -3.05
N LEU A 223 -21.82 8.88 -3.83
CA LEU A 223 -20.69 9.64 -3.29
C LEU A 223 -21.09 10.77 -2.31
N PRO A 224 -22.12 11.60 -2.57
CA PRO A 224 -22.52 12.65 -1.64
C PRO A 224 -22.96 12.10 -0.27
N GLY A 225 -23.70 10.98 -0.25
CA GLY A 225 -24.11 10.30 0.97
C GLY A 225 -22.91 9.79 1.76
N ILE A 226 -22.01 9.04 1.10
CA ILE A 226 -20.77 8.52 1.69
C ILE A 226 -19.94 9.66 2.30
N ALA A 227 -19.71 10.74 1.55
CA ALA A 227 -18.94 11.88 2.03
C ALA A 227 -19.61 12.57 3.23
N GLY A 228 -20.95 12.67 3.23
CA GLY A 228 -21.73 13.18 4.36
C GLY A 228 -21.60 12.31 5.61
N HIS A 229 -21.71 10.99 5.48
CA HIS A 229 -21.51 10.06 6.60
C HIS A 229 -20.08 10.09 7.15
N ALA A 230 -19.08 10.15 6.26
CA ALA A 230 -17.68 10.22 6.67
C ALA A 230 -17.36 11.50 7.44
N ARG A 231 -17.79 12.67 6.94
CA ARG A 231 -17.58 13.96 7.64
C ARG A 231 -18.32 14.05 8.96
N ALA A 232 -19.48 13.40 9.06
CA ALA A 232 -20.25 13.33 10.30
C ALA A 232 -19.74 12.27 11.28
N GLY A 233 -18.65 11.54 10.95
CA GLY A 233 -18.11 10.48 11.80
C GLY A 233 -19.00 9.23 11.91
N ARG A 234 -19.98 9.06 11.01
CA ARG A 234 -20.88 7.88 10.96
C ARG A 234 -20.35 6.75 10.08
N LEU A 235 -19.37 7.02 9.23
CA LEU A 235 -18.70 6.05 8.37
C LEU A 235 -17.19 6.27 8.44
N LEU A 236 -16.44 5.28 8.92
CA LEU A 236 -14.99 5.34 8.96
C LEU A 236 -14.39 4.96 7.59
N MET A 237 -13.73 5.92 6.94
CA MET A 237 -12.88 5.61 5.80
C MET A 237 -11.46 5.38 6.31
N ALA A 238 -10.88 4.21 6.08
CA ALA A 238 -9.56 3.86 6.62
C ALA A 238 -8.61 3.41 5.52
N ALA A 239 -7.45 4.05 5.43
CA ALA A 239 -6.46 3.77 4.41
C ALA A 239 -5.15 3.32 5.07
N VAL A 240 -4.46 2.35 4.46
CA VAL A 240 -3.22 1.82 5.03
C VAL A 240 -2.10 2.87 5.10
N GLY A 241 -2.16 3.95 4.33
CA GLY A 241 -1.16 5.03 4.34
C GLY A 241 -1.53 6.19 3.39
N PRO A 242 -0.75 7.29 3.40
CA PRO A 242 -1.12 8.54 2.71
C PRO A 242 -1.42 8.38 1.22
N LEU A 243 -0.58 7.66 0.47
CA LEU A 243 -0.83 7.40 -0.96
C LEU A 243 -2.16 6.69 -1.22
N THR A 244 -2.59 5.81 -0.30
CA THR A 244 -3.89 5.13 -0.41
C THR A 244 -5.05 6.05 -0.07
N ALA A 245 -4.84 7.04 0.81
CA ALA A 245 -5.84 8.04 1.16
C ALA A 245 -6.00 9.15 0.12
N GLY A 246 -4.99 9.40 -0.74
CA GLY A 246 -5.02 10.46 -1.75
C GLY A 246 -6.34 10.57 -2.54
N PRO A 247 -6.91 9.49 -3.08
CA PRO A 247 -8.23 9.52 -3.74
C PRO A 247 -9.41 9.99 -2.88
N LEU A 248 -9.39 9.70 -1.57
CA LEU A 248 -10.38 10.18 -0.60
C LEU A 248 -10.18 11.67 -0.33
N GLU A 249 -8.94 12.08 -0.08
CA GLU A 249 -8.56 13.45 0.21
C GLU A 249 -8.88 14.39 -0.96
N ALA A 250 -8.64 13.95 -2.20
CA ALA A 250 -9.00 14.67 -3.42
C ALA A 250 -10.52 14.95 -3.53
N ARG A 251 -11.36 14.15 -2.85
CA ARG A 251 -12.82 14.32 -2.77
C ARG A 251 -13.27 14.94 -1.43
N GLY A 252 -12.32 15.42 -0.62
CA GLY A 252 -12.57 16.01 0.69
C GLY A 252 -13.21 15.03 1.69
N ILE A 253 -12.90 13.74 1.56
CA ILE A 253 -13.37 12.68 2.45
C ILE A 253 -12.26 12.38 3.46
N PRO A 254 -12.49 12.58 4.78
CA PRO A 254 -11.46 12.33 5.79
C PRO A 254 -11.16 10.83 5.87
N ALA A 255 -9.88 10.49 6.02
CA ALA A 255 -9.41 9.12 6.16
C ALA A 255 -8.61 8.90 7.45
N LEU A 256 -8.88 7.81 8.15
CA LEU A 256 -8.03 7.32 9.24
C LEU A 256 -6.76 6.70 8.66
N LEU A 257 -5.62 7.19 9.11
CA LEU A 257 -4.30 6.64 8.79
C LEU A 257 -3.68 5.96 10.03
N PRO A 258 -3.15 4.74 9.91
CA PRO A 258 -2.42 4.13 11.00
C PRO A 258 -1.04 4.77 11.19
N ALA A 259 -0.49 4.68 12.41
CA ALA A 259 0.84 5.21 12.73
C ALA A 259 2.00 4.60 11.89
N ARG A 260 1.78 3.46 11.22
CA ARG A 260 2.72 2.88 10.25
C ARG A 260 1.95 2.29 9.08
N SER A 261 2.49 2.41 7.87
CA SER A 261 1.82 1.96 6.64
C SER A 261 1.83 0.44 6.42
N ARG A 262 1.18 -0.30 7.33
CA ARG A 262 1.10 -1.76 7.37
C ARG A 262 -0.26 -2.24 7.87
N MET A 263 -0.75 -3.36 7.33
CA MET A 263 -2.09 -3.88 7.67
C MET A 263 -2.30 -4.14 9.16
N GLY A 264 -1.31 -4.69 9.87
CA GLY A 264 -1.44 -4.89 11.32
C GLY A 264 -1.59 -3.58 12.11
N ALA A 265 -1.05 -2.46 11.62
CA ALA A 265 -1.26 -1.15 12.23
C ALA A 265 -2.63 -0.56 11.82
N LEU A 266 -3.08 -0.81 10.59
CA LEU A 266 -4.44 -0.46 10.14
C LEU A 266 -5.51 -1.14 11.03
N VAL A 267 -5.38 -2.45 11.28
CA VAL A 267 -6.28 -3.19 12.18
C VAL A 267 -6.34 -2.54 13.56
N ARG A 268 -5.18 -2.25 14.17
CA ARG A 268 -5.12 -1.60 15.49
C ARG A 268 -5.79 -0.22 15.49
N ALA A 269 -5.55 0.58 14.46
CA ALA A 269 -6.14 1.92 14.37
C ALA A 269 -7.67 1.85 14.25
N VAL A 270 -8.20 0.91 13.45
CA VAL A 270 -9.65 0.69 13.33
C VAL A 270 -10.25 0.20 14.64
N VAL A 271 -9.60 -0.75 15.33
CA VAL A 271 -10.05 -1.23 16.65
C VAL A 271 -10.09 -0.08 17.66
N GLN A 272 -9.02 0.72 17.74
CA GLN A 272 -8.94 1.87 18.65
C GLN A 272 -9.98 2.97 18.34
N HIS A 273 -10.41 3.08 17.08
CA HIS A 273 -11.45 4.05 16.69
C HIS A 273 -12.83 3.67 17.27
N PHE A 274 -13.19 2.39 17.25
CA PHE A 274 -14.50 1.91 17.71
C PHE A 274 -14.53 1.54 19.20
N ASP A 275 -13.37 1.27 19.78
CA ASP A 275 -13.18 1.00 21.21
C ASP A 275 -12.00 1.84 21.72
N PRO A 276 -12.17 3.17 21.83
CA PRO A 276 -11.16 4.02 22.44
C PRO A 276 -11.08 3.61 23.91
N ALA A 277 -9.94 3.03 24.31
CA ALA A 277 -9.68 2.79 25.72
C ALA A 277 -9.95 4.09 26.49
N PRO A 278 -10.61 4.04 27.66
CA PRO A 278 -10.87 5.24 28.44
C PRO A 278 -9.55 5.98 28.67
N ALA A 279 -9.55 7.26 28.33
CA ALA A 279 -8.40 8.15 28.48
C ALA A 279 -8.15 8.43 29.96
N ASP A 280 -7.71 7.43 30.74
CA ASP A 280 -7.20 7.57 32.12
C ASP A 280 -6.61 6.24 32.66
N ALA A 281 -5.52 5.75 32.05
CA ALA A 281 -4.73 4.64 32.62
C ALA A 281 -3.21 4.82 32.51
N HIS A 282 -2.74 6.04 32.24
CA HIS A 282 -1.31 6.35 32.30
C HIS A 282 -1.04 7.68 33.02
N GLN A 283 -1.44 7.74 34.28
CA GLN A 283 -0.75 8.59 35.24
C GLN A 283 0.15 7.66 36.06
N PRO A 284 1.49 7.67 35.87
CA PRO A 284 2.36 7.00 36.82
C PRO A 284 2.14 7.68 38.17
N ALA A 285 1.73 6.89 39.18
CA ALA A 285 1.59 7.37 40.54
C ALA A 285 2.89 8.08 40.95
N ALA A 286 2.77 9.36 41.33
CA ALA A 286 3.89 10.11 41.86
C ALA A 286 4.51 9.33 43.03
N PRO A 287 5.85 9.23 43.11
CA PRO A 287 6.50 8.56 44.23
C PRO A 287 6.14 9.32 45.51
N GLN A 288 5.50 8.62 46.45
CA GLN A 288 5.25 9.14 47.79
C GLN A 288 6.59 9.55 48.40
N SER A 289 6.77 10.85 48.60
CA SER A 289 7.92 11.41 49.30
C SER A 289 7.99 10.80 50.70
N ARG A 290 9.02 9.99 50.96
CA ARG A 290 9.35 9.55 52.31
C ARG A 290 9.61 10.80 53.16
N ARG A 291 8.83 10.99 54.22
CA ARG A 291 9.14 11.96 55.28
C ARG A 291 10.52 11.62 55.86
N PRO A 292 11.43 12.59 56.05
CA PRO A 292 12.65 12.36 56.79
C PRO A 292 12.33 12.14 58.27
N ALA A 293 13.03 11.20 58.90
CA ALA A 293 12.97 10.95 60.33
C ALA A 293 13.51 12.17 61.12
N PRO A 294 12.99 12.45 62.32
CA PRO A 294 13.50 13.54 63.13
C PRO A 294 14.90 13.18 63.66
N HIS A 295 15.84 14.10 63.49
CA HIS A 295 17.13 14.09 64.17
C HIS A 295 16.91 14.18 65.69
N GLN A 296 17.45 13.22 66.44
CA GLN A 296 17.68 13.38 67.87
C GLN A 296 19.02 14.11 68.03
N GLU A 297 18.95 15.32 68.57
CA GLU A 297 20.07 16.06 69.14
C GLU A 297 20.42 15.46 70.51
N ASP A 298 21.71 15.14 70.67
CA ASP A 298 22.37 14.92 71.96
C ASP A 298 22.51 16.25 72.72
N ALA A 299 22.24 16.23 74.03
CA ALA A 299 22.87 17.08 75.04
C ALA A 299 22.44 16.64 76.45
N PRO A 300 23.22 16.96 77.50
CA PRO A 300 24.66 16.75 77.71
C PRO A 300 24.96 15.68 78.77
#